data_AF-A0A075IBI2-F1
#
_entry.id   AF-A0A075IBI2-F1
#
_cell.length_a   1.000
_cell.length_b   1.000
_cell.length_c   1.000
_cell.angle_alpha   90.00
_cell.angle_beta   90.00
_cell.angle_gamma   90.00
#
_symmetry.space_group_name_H-M   'P 1'
#
loop_
_entity.id
_entity.type
_entity.pdbx_description
1 polymer ?
#
loop_
_entity_poly.entity_id
_entity_poly.type
_entity_poly.pdbx_seq_one_letter_code
_entity_poly.pdbx_strand_id
1 'polypeptide(L)' 'MGLEETRNANQYGAIDSLIFSEKIIQSHDEQDVINFLNDVESKGSKVYSVDATTDAGLRVTGLGGIISILRFAIEG' A
#
# COMPACT_ATOMS: atom_id res chain seq x y z
N MET A 1 1.56 -6.14 6.23
CA MET A 1 1.07 -4.74 6.22
C MET A 1 2.26 -3.81 6.36
N GLY A 2 2.14 -2.52 6.04
CA GLY A 2 3.32 -1.64 5.98
C GLY A 2 4.12 -1.79 4.69
N LEU A 3 5.06 -0.87 4.44
CA LEU A 3 5.67 -0.69 3.12
C LEU A 3 6.48 -1.90 2.66
N GLU A 4 7.31 -2.48 3.53
CA GLU A 4 8.18 -3.62 3.18
C GLU A 4 7.39 -4.88 2.85
N GLU A 5 6.44 -5.29 3.70
CA GLU A 5 5.59 -6.47 3.40
C GLU A 5 4.75 -6.25 2.15
N THR A 6 4.26 -5.03 1.93
CA THR A 6 3.48 -4.70 0.74
C THR A 6 4.36 -4.72 -0.51
N ARG A 7 5.63 -4.30 -0.42
CA ARG A 7 6.63 -4.46 -1.48
C ARG A 7 6.91 -5.92 -1.79
N ASN A 8 7.10 -6.74 -0.76
CA ASN A 8 7.31 -8.17 -0.95
C ASN A 8 6.13 -8.81 -1.70
N ALA A 9 4.89 -8.54 -1.25
CA ALA A 9 3.68 -9.00 -1.93
C ALA A 9 3.58 -8.54 -3.39
N ASN A 10 4.03 -7.31 -3.67
CA ASN A 10 4.03 -6.77 -5.02
C ASN A 10 5.03 -7.49 -5.94
N GLN A 11 6.16 -7.98 -5.42
CA GLN A 11 7.13 -8.75 -6.23
C GLN A 11 6.50 -10.02 -6.80
N TYR A 12 5.61 -10.67 -6.04
CA TYR A 12 4.85 -11.84 -6.48
C TYR A 12 3.63 -11.49 -7.36
N GLY A 13 3.33 -10.21 -7.58
CA GLY A 13 2.10 -9.79 -8.25
C GLY A 13 0.84 -10.20 -7.47
N ALA A 14 0.97 -10.43 -6.17
CA ALA A 14 -0.10 -10.97 -5.34
C ALA A 14 -1.12 -9.91 -4.91
N ILE A 15 -0.85 -8.62 -5.15
CA ILE A 15 -1.72 -7.53 -4.69
C ILE A 15 -2.98 -7.46 -5.56
N ASP A 16 -4.14 -7.54 -4.92
CA ASP A 16 -5.43 -7.23 -5.53
C ASP A 16 -5.71 -5.73 -5.46
N SER A 17 -5.69 -5.22 -4.23
CA SER A 17 -6.06 -3.86 -3.89
C SER A 17 -5.09 -3.31 -2.85
N LEU A 18 -4.61 -2.08 -3.04
CA LEU A 18 -3.70 -1.39 -2.14
C LEU A 18 -4.37 -0.13 -1.61
N ILE A 19 -4.31 0.07 -0.30
CA ILE A 19 -4.86 1.25 0.36
C ILE A 19 -3.72 1.95 1.08
N PHE A 20 -3.55 3.24 0.82
CA PHE A 20 -2.53 4.06 1.48
C PHE A 20 -3.11 5.37 2.01
N SER A 21 -2.48 5.88 3.05
CA SER A 21 -2.78 7.18 3.66
C SER A 21 -1.63 8.15 3.41
N GLU A 22 -1.89 9.46 3.52
CA GLU A 22 -0.86 10.51 3.40
C GLU A 22 0.37 10.29 4.29
N LYS A 23 0.23 9.57 5.41
CA LYS A 23 1.32 9.23 6.32
C LYS A 23 2.48 8.52 5.62
N ILE A 24 2.22 7.68 4.61
CA ILE A 24 3.29 6.95 3.94
C ILE A 24 4.20 7.88 3.13
N ILE A 25 3.61 8.91 2.52
CA ILE A 25 4.30 9.93 1.74
C ILE A 25 5.10 10.86 2.67
N GLN A 26 4.58 11.15 3.87
CA GLN A 26 5.29 11.95 4.87
C GLN A 26 6.45 11.20 5.56
N SER A 27 6.35 9.87 5.65
CA SER A 27 7.30 9.04 6.41
C SER A 27 8.42 8.43 5.56
N HIS A 28 8.27 8.41 4.24
CA HIS A 28 9.24 7.86 3.28
C HIS A 28 9.54 8.88 2.19
N ASP A 29 10.53 8.58 1.34
CA ASP A 29 10.79 9.39 0.17
C ASP A 29 9.57 9.36 -0.77
N GLU A 30 9.07 10.54 -1.13
CA GLU A 30 7.87 10.68 -1.96
C GLU A 30 8.04 9.99 -3.31
N GLN A 31 9.20 10.13 -3.95
CA GLN A 31 9.42 9.52 -5.27
C GLN A 31 9.47 8.00 -5.17
N ASP A 32 10.07 7.45 -4.12
CA ASP A 32 10.10 6.02 -3.86
C ASP A 32 8.69 5.42 -3.65
N VAL A 33 7.82 6.15 -2.95
CA VAL A 33 6.41 5.78 -2.77
C VAL A 33 5.64 5.87 -4.09
N ILE A 34 5.77 6.96 -4.84
CA ILE A 34 5.08 7.15 -6.11
C ILE A 34 5.49 6.08 -7.13
N ASN A 35 6.78 5.76 -7.24
CA ASN A 35 7.27 4.68 -8.09
C ASN A 35 6.67 3.32 -7.70
N PHE A 36 6.54 3.06 -6.40
CA PHE A 36 5.91 1.85 -5.91
C PHE A 36 4.42 1.77 -6.27
N LEU A 37 3.66 2.86 -6.10
CA LEU A 37 2.25 2.90 -6.47
C LEU A 37 2.07 2.66 -7.98
N ASN A 38 2.89 3.29 -8.82
CA ASN A 38 2.88 3.09 -10.27
C ASN A 38 3.16 1.63 -10.65
N ASP A 39 4.11 0.96 -9.99
CA ASP A 39 4.41 -0.46 -10.25
C ASP A 39 3.24 -1.37 -9.86
N VAL A 40 2.57 -1.09 -8.74
CA VAL A 40 1.39 -1.82 -8.26
C VAL A 40 0.22 -1.67 -9.26
N GLU A 41 -0.03 -0.45 -9.75
CA GLU A 41 -1.06 -0.19 -10.77
C GLU A 41 -0.71 -0.85 -12.12
N SER A 42 0.56 -0.84 -12.52
CA SER A 42 1.02 -1.47 -13.76
C SER A 42 0.73 -2.98 -13.80
N LYS A 43 0.69 -3.63 -12.63
CA LYS A 43 0.31 -5.05 -12.44
C LYS A 43 -1.20 -5.28 -12.42
N GLY A 44 -2.00 -4.25 -12.73
CA GLY A 44 -3.46 -4.30 -12.78
C GLY A 44 -4.12 -4.33 -11.41
N SER A 45 -3.40 -3.94 -10.36
CA SER A 45 -3.95 -3.85 -9.01
C SER A 45 -4.67 -2.51 -8.82
N LYS A 46 -5.66 -2.47 -7.92
CA LYS A 46 -6.39 -1.22 -7.63
C LYS A 46 -5.70 -0.46 -6.51
N VAL A 47 -5.49 0.84 -6.69
CA VAL A 47 -4.89 1.70 -5.66
C VAL A 47 -5.93 2.69 -5.14
N TYR A 48 -6.04 2.79 -3.81
CA TYR A 48 -6.96 3.67 -3.10
C TYR A 48 -6.19 4.58 -2.15
N SER A 49 -6.42 5.89 -2.22
CA SER A 49 -5.99 6.81 -1.18
C SER A 49 -7.10 7.00 -0.15
N VAL A 50 -6.73 7.08 1.12
CA VAL A 50 -7.64 7.40 2.21
C VAL A 50 -7.18 8.64 2.95
N ASP A 51 -8.14 9.50 3.27
CA ASP A 51 -7.90 10.69 4.06
C ASP A 51 -7.78 10.31 5.54
N ALA A 52 -6.72 10.77 6.20
CA ALA A 52 -6.39 10.41 7.58
C ALA A 52 -7.39 10.96 8.62
N THR A 53 -8.26 11.90 8.24
CA THR A 53 -9.33 12.41 9.13
C THR A 53 -10.54 11.48 9.18
N THR A 54 -10.64 10.52 8.27
CA THR A 54 -11.71 9.51 8.26
C THR A 54 -11.39 8.34 9.18
N ASP A 55 -12.42 7.68 9.71
CA ASP A 55 -12.27 6.44 10.50
C ASP A 55 -11.43 5.38 9.78
N ALA A 56 -11.60 5.23 8.46
CA ALA A 56 -10.83 4.30 7.65
C ALA A 56 -9.37 4.72 7.54
N GLY A 57 -9.10 6.00 7.29
CA GLY A 57 -7.76 6.56 7.21
C GLY A 57 -7.00 6.44 8.53
N LEU A 58 -7.64 6.68 9.68
CA LEU A 58 -7.04 6.49 11.00
C LEU A 58 -6.57 5.04 11.21
N ARG A 59 -7.37 4.05 10.78
CA ARG A 59 -7.00 2.63 10.87
C ARG A 59 -5.83 2.29 9.97
N VAL A 60 -5.83 2.75 8.72
CA VAL A 60 -4.72 2.53 7.77
C VAL A 60 -3.43 3.18 8.27
N THR A 61 -3.53 4.40 8.79
CA THR A 61 -2.45 5.17 9.41
C THR A 61 -1.85 4.43 10.62
N GLY A 62 -2.71 3.80 11.44
CA GLY A 62 -2.32 2.98 12.58
C GLY A 62 -1.61 1.68 12.19
N LEU A 63 -1.94 1.10 11.03
CA LEU A 63 -1.34 -0.13 10.49
C LEU A 63 -0.06 0.11 9.68
N GLY A 64 0.59 1.27 9.83
CA GLY A 64 1.82 1.62 9.13
C GLY A 64 1.61 2.49 7.88
N GLY A 65 0.40 3.02 7.67
CA GLY A 65 0.10 4.00 6.63
C GLY A 65 -0.16 3.41 5.23
N ILE A 66 0.07 2.10 5.05
CA ILE A 66 -0.18 1.37 3.81
C ILE A 66 -0.57 -0.08 4.12
N ILE A 67 -1.58 -0.58 3.43
CA ILE A 67 -2.06 -1.95 3.52
C ILE A 67 -2.36 -2.50 2.13
N SER A 68 -2.19 -3.82 1.96
CA SER A 68 -2.55 -4.52 0.73
C SER A 68 -3.47 -5.70 1.04
N ILE A 69 -4.41 -5.91 0.12
CA ILE A 69 -5.28 -7.09 0.05
C ILE A 69 -4.70 -7.97 -1.05
N LEU A 70 -4.53 -9.26 -0.76
CA LEU A 70 -3.89 -10.20 -1.67
C LEU A 70 -4.93 -11.04 -2.42
N ARG A 71 -4.64 -11.33 -3.69
CA ARG A 71 -5.41 -12.26 -4.55
C ARG A 71 -5.22 -13.71 -4.11
N PHE A 72 -4.04 -14.03 -3.58
CA PHE A 72 -3.65 -15.34 -3.08
C PHE A 72 -2.67 -15.19 -1.92
N ALA A 73 -2.59 -16.20 -1.06
CA ALA A 73 -1.65 -16.21 0.04
C ALA A 73 -0.21 -16.32 -0.51
N ILE A 74 0.67 -15.50 0.05
CA ILE A 74 2.12 -15.58 -0.14
C ILE A 74 2.72 -16.08 1.17
N GLU A 75 3.56 -17.11 1.10
CA GLU A 75 4.40 -17.48 2.24
C GLU A 75 5.56 -16.48 2.30
N GLY A 76 5.72 -15.86 3.47
CA GLY A 76 6.81 -14.94 3.78
C GLY A 76 7.91 -15.66 4.55
#